data_AF-A0A496SUA8-F1
#
_entry.id   AF-A0A496SUA8-F1
#
_cell.length_a   1.000
_cell.length_b   1.000
_cell.length_c   1.000
_cell.angle_alpha   90.00
_cell.angle_beta   90.00
_cell.angle_gamma   90.00
#
_symmetry.space_group_name_H-M   'P 1'
#
loop_
_entity.id
_entity.type
_entity.pdbx_description
1 polymer ?
#
loop_
_entity_poly.entity_id
_entity_poly.type
_entity_poly.pdbx_seq_one_letter_code
_entity_poly.pdbx_strand_id
1 'polypeptide(L)' 'KLPVQQKREVIATLSGEAPVRQLCALVGCAPSSYHWRAHSAPDLELRSQIEPIAVEFPRYAYRRITAELGRRGYYA' A
#
# COMPACT_ATOMS: atom_id res chain seq x y z
N LYS A 1 7.82 15.94 -22.67
CA LYS A 1 8.29 15.28 -21.42
C LYS A 1 7.38 14.08 -21.15
N LEU A 2 7.91 12.88 -20.90
CA LEU A 2 7.08 11.69 -20.64
C LEU A 2 6.28 11.85 -19.32
N PRO A 3 4.99 11.50 -19.28
CA PRO A 3 4.19 11.35 -18.06
C PRO A 3 4.84 10.38 -17.06
N VAL A 4 4.61 10.63 -15.77
CA VAL A 4 5.17 9.82 -14.68
C VAL A 4 4.75 8.35 -14.80
N GLN A 5 3.52 8.08 -15.24
CA GLN A 5 3.03 6.71 -15.41
C GLN A 5 3.81 5.95 -16.48
N GLN A 6 4.04 6.56 -17.65
CA GLN A 6 4.85 5.97 -18.71
C GLN A 6 6.30 5.73 -18.26
N LYS A 7 6.86 6.62 -17.44
CA LYS A 7 8.19 6.40 -16.84
C LYS A 7 8.22 5.18 -15.92
N ARG A 8 7.17 4.98 -15.10
CA ARG A 8 7.05 3.82 -14.20
C ARG A 8 6.95 2.52 -15.00
N GLU A 9 6.17 2.51 -16.07
CA GLU A 9 6.01 1.36 -16.96
C GLU A 9 7.35 0.94 -17.57
N VAL A 10 8.11 1.89 -18.13
CA VAL A 10 9.45 1.62 -18.68
C VAL A 10 10.40 1.02 -17.62
N ILE A 11 10.41 1.58 -16.41
CA ILE A 11 11.26 1.06 -15.32
C ILE A 11 10.80 -0.33 -14.89
N ALA A 12 9.48 -0.59 -14.85
CA ALA A 12 8.93 -1.88 -14.46
C ALA A 12 9.34 -2.99 -15.43
N THR A 13 9.27 -2.72 -16.74
CA THR A 13 9.70 -3.66 -17.80
C THR A 13 11.18 -4.05 -17.65
N LEU A 14 12.05 -3.11 -17.26
CA LEU A 14 13.50 -3.30 -17.18
C LEU A 14 14.02 -3.69 -15.79
N SER A 15 13.13 -3.73 -14.78
CA SER A 15 13.52 -3.90 -13.37
C SER A 15 14.24 -5.22 -13.04
N GLY A 16 14.14 -6.23 -13.92
CA GLY A 16 14.87 -7.50 -13.83
C GLY A 16 16.27 -7.48 -14.44
N GLU A 17 16.61 -6.45 -15.23
CA GLU A 17 17.86 -6.35 -15.98
C GLU A 17 18.88 -5.44 -15.30
N ALA A 18 18.41 -4.46 -14.52
CA ALA A 18 19.27 -3.52 -13.81
C ALA A 18 18.64 -3.03 -12.50
N PRO A 19 19.45 -2.54 -11.54
CA PRO A 19 18.94 -1.95 -10.32
C PRO A 19 17.95 -0.81 -10.60
N VAL A 20 16.76 -0.88 -10.00
CA VAL A 20 15.68 0.12 -10.13
C VAL A 20 16.17 1.55 -9.94
N ARG A 21 17.12 1.79 -9.02
CA ARG A 21 17.68 3.12 -8.77
C ARG A 21 18.40 3.69 -10.00
N GLN A 22 19.11 2.86 -10.75
CA GLN A 22 19.80 3.27 -11.98
C GLN A 22 18.80 3.55 -13.10
N LEU A 23 17.79 2.71 -13.25
CA LEU A 23 16.69 2.92 -14.22
C LEU A 23 15.90 4.20 -13.92
N CYS A 24 15.59 4.46 -12.65
CA CYS A 24 14.98 5.71 -12.19
C CYS A 24 15.83 6.93 -12.57
N ALA A 25 17.15 6.87 -12.37
CA ALA A 25 18.05 7.95 -12.76
C ALA A 25 18.08 8.16 -14.28
N LEU A 26 18.14 7.08 -15.06
CA LEU A 26 18.18 7.11 -16.53
C LEU A 26 16.91 7.74 -17.13
N VAL A 27 15.74 7.37 -16.63
CA VAL A 27 14.43 7.85 -17.13
C VAL A 27 14.02 9.19 -16.49
N GLY A 28 14.78 9.67 -15.51
CA GLY A 28 14.48 10.89 -14.74
C GLY A 28 13.17 10.75 -13.96
N CYS A 29 13.01 9.63 -13.23
CA CYS A 29 11.91 9.35 -12.32
C CYS A 29 12.42 9.29 -10.88
N ALA A 30 11.70 9.88 -9.92
CA ALA A 30 12.06 9.74 -8.51
C ALA A 30 11.78 8.28 -8.05
N PRO A 31 12.68 7.63 -7.27
CA PRO A 31 12.43 6.27 -6.77
C PRO A 31 11.14 6.12 -5.97
N SER A 32 10.76 7.15 -5.20
CA SER A 32 9.48 7.20 -4.48
C SER A 32 8.28 7.09 -5.42
N SER A 33 8.38 7.66 -6.63
CA SER A 33 7.34 7.54 -7.63
C SER A 33 7.25 6.11 -8.17
N TYR A 34 8.35 5.41 -8.39
CA TYR A 34 8.33 4.01 -8.83
C TYR A 34 7.69 3.08 -7.79
N HIS A 35 8.03 3.26 -6.51
CA HIS A 35 7.47 2.44 -5.43
C HIS A 35 6.03 2.82 -5.05
N TRP A 36 5.56 3.99 -5.47
CA TRP A 36 4.20 4.41 -5.22
C TRP A 36 3.23 3.49 -5.94
N ARG A 37 2.31 2.91 -5.16
CA ARG A 37 1.14 2.21 -5.66
C ARG A 37 -0.09 3.01 -5.26
N ALA A 38 -1.04 3.12 -6.19
CA ALA A 38 -2.37 3.59 -5.84
C ALA A 38 -2.90 2.67 -4.75
N HIS A 39 -3.34 3.24 -3.63
CA HIS A 39 -4.10 2.47 -2.67
C HIS A 39 -5.45 2.20 -3.34
N SER A 40 -5.90 0.94 -3.33
CA SER A 40 -7.26 0.60 -3.72
C SER A 40 -8.26 1.46 -2.93
N ALA A 41 -9.48 1.57 -3.45
CA ALA A 41 -10.57 2.21 -2.71
C ALA A 41 -10.60 1.69 -1.26
N PRO A 42 -10.88 2.54 -0.27
CA PRO A 42 -10.88 2.14 1.13
C PRO A 42 -11.76 0.92 1.33
N ASP A 43 -11.23 -0.08 2.03
CA ASP A 43 -11.97 -1.27 2.37
C ASP A 43 -13.06 -0.90 3.39
N LEU A 44 -14.27 -0.64 2.88
CA LEU A 44 -15.41 -0.23 3.68
C LEU A 44 -15.90 -1.37 4.58
N GLU A 45 -15.76 -2.61 4.14
CA GLU A 45 -16.12 -3.79 4.92
C GLU A 45 -15.19 -3.90 6.14
N LEU A 46 -13.88 -3.82 5.94
CA LEU A 46 -12.92 -3.83 7.03
C LEU A 46 -13.13 -2.67 8.02
N ARG A 47 -13.45 -1.48 7.51
CA ARG A 47 -13.79 -0.34 8.36
C ARG A 47 -15.02 -0.61 9.23
N SER A 48 -16.08 -1.17 8.64
CA SER A 48 -17.30 -1.52 9.37
C SER A 48 -17.08 -2.58 10.45
N GLN A 49 -16.04 -3.41 10.32
CA GLN A 49 -15.64 -4.40 11.33
C GLN A 49 -14.75 -3.79 12.43
N ILE A 50 -13.94 -2.79 12.10
CA ILE A 50 -13.08 -2.06 13.06
C ILE A 50 -13.91 -1.20 14.01
N GLU A 51 -14.91 -0.48 13.50
CA GLU A 51 -15.67 0.52 14.27
C GLU A 51 -16.31 -0.08 15.53
N PRO A 52 -17.02 -1.22 15.50
CA PRO A 52 -17.58 -1.84 16.70
C PRO A 52 -16.51 -2.24 17.72
N ILE A 53 -15.36 -2.75 17.28
CA ILE A 53 -14.26 -3.14 18.16
C ILE A 53 -13.69 -1.92 18.88
N ALA A 54 -13.55 -0.79 18.17
CA ALA A 54 -13.05 0.45 18.76
C ALA A 54 -14.03 1.03 19.80
N VAL A 55 -15.33 0.90 19.55
CA VAL A 55 -16.38 1.33 20.50
C VAL A 55 -16.42 0.41 21.73
N GLU A 56 -16.33 -0.90 21.54
CA GLU A 56 -16.36 -1.90 22.61
C GLU A 56 -15.09 -1.87 23.48
N PHE A 57 -13.94 -1.60 22.86
CA PHE A 57 -12.65 -1.50 23.54
C PHE A 57 -11.93 -0.16 23.26
N PRO A 58 -12.36 0.95 23.88
CA PRO A 58 -11.80 2.28 23.59
C PRO A 58 -10.30 2.45 23.88
N ARG A 59 -9.73 1.58 24.73
CA ARG A 59 -8.29 1.55 25.06
C ARG A 59 -7.47 0.67 24.13
N TYR A 60 -8.09 -0.01 23.17
CA TYR A 60 -7.36 -0.83 22.21
C TYR A 60 -6.68 0.05 21.17
N ALA A 61 -5.35 0.06 21.21
CA ALA A 61 -4.56 0.55 20.09
C ALA A 61 -4.71 -0.38 18.88
N TYR A 62 -4.31 0.11 17.69
CA TYR A 62 -4.50 -0.59 16.42
C TYR A 62 -4.05 -2.06 16.45
N ARG A 63 -2.92 -2.39 17.09
CA ARG A 63 -2.43 -3.79 17.19
C ARG A 63 -3.42 -4.72 17.89
N ARG A 64 -4.10 -4.23 18.93
CA ARG A 64 -5.11 -5.00 19.67
C ARG A 64 -6.40 -5.11 18.88
N ILE A 65 -6.80 -4.05 18.16
CA ILE A 65 -7.92 -4.10 17.22
C ILE A 65 -7.65 -5.15 16.14
N THR A 66 -6.45 -5.16 15.54
CA THR A 66 -6.04 -6.16 14.56
C THR A 66 -6.12 -7.57 15.16
N ALA A 67 -5.56 -7.82 16.35
CA ALA A 67 -5.69 -9.13 16.99
C ALA A 67 -7.17 -9.54 17.22
N GLU A 68 -8.01 -8.60 17.64
CA GLU A 68 -9.43 -8.84 17.89
C GLU A 68 -10.22 -9.11 16.61
N LEU A 69 -9.94 -8.38 15.53
CA LEU A 69 -10.48 -8.65 14.21
C LEU A 69 -10.20 -10.11 13.77
N GLY A 70 -8.99 -10.62 14.05
CA GLY A 70 -8.63 -12.01 13.75
C GLY A 70 -9.37 -13.02 14.64
N ARG A 71 -9.52 -12.73 15.94
CA ARG A 71 -10.33 -13.56 16.86
C ARG A 71 -11.80 -13.63 16.45
N ARG A 72 -12.34 -12.56 15.88
CA ARG A 72 -13.71 -12.47 15.36
C ARG A 72 -13.87 -13.11 13.96
N GLY A 73 -12.77 -13.58 13.36
CA GLY A 73 -12.78 -14.24 12.05
C GLY A 73 -12.95 -13.29 10.87
N TYR A 74 -12.69 -11.99 11.06
CA TYR A 74 -12.82 -11.00 9.98
C TYR A 74 -11.67 -11.03 8.96
N TYR A 75 -10.51 -11.55 9.36
CA TYR A 75 -9.40 -11.85 8.46
C TYR A 75 -8.56 -12.99 9.04
N ALA A 76 -7.78 -13.67 8.19
CA ALA A 76 -6.87 -14.75 8.55
C ALA A 76 -5.40 -14.26 8.53
#